data_AF-A0A5C6XCL7-F1
#
_entry.id   AF-A0A5C6XCL7-F1
#
_cell.length_a   1.000
_cell.length_b   1.000
_cell.length_c   1.000
_cell.angle_alpha   90.00
_cell.angle_beta   90.00
_cell.angle_gamma   90.00
#
_symmetry.space_group_name_H-M   'P 1'
#
loop_
_entity.id
_entity.type
_entity.pdbx_description
1 polymer ?
#
loop_
_entity_poly.entity_id
_entity_poly.type
_entity_poly.pdbx_seq_one_letter_code
_entity_poly.pdbx_strand_id
1 'polypeptide(L)'
;MTKHKSFEAHRVYGFAVDPIHVGTGGARLGRVDNTIVRDPVTRVPKIPGSSLAGVYRTYVAMQTDGKYPDCAGQGGHCGQPDCPVCMCFGFAKSTGGGFAGLAGFSDAHVVFFPVPTRKGPRWIASPSSLDKPEMAGVGDDKAHTADDAGAPLNLGWLLLPGASMPEAAKQAINALTCVPQHIRNSVVIVTDKLFSHIVNSNLEVRTSVSIDPATGAAEDGALFTYEAIPRGTVLAWDITCRNPGHFKVGGKEVSAATDMTQVFKETAKAHELLKHLGIGGMGTRGMGRLRVPSRADESDSPDASTEGGK
;
A
#
# COMPACT_ATOMS: atom_id res chain seq x y z
N MET A 1 26.63 -4.93 18.66
CA MET A 1 26.48 -3.53 19.16
C MET A 1 25.02 -3.05 19.13
N THR A 2 24.05 -3.86 19.58
CA THR A 2 22.59 -3.63 19.35
C THR A 2 21.76 -3.41 20.62
N LYS A 3 22.36 -3.39 21.82
CA LYS A 3 21.63 -3.30 23.10
C LYS A 3 20.93 -1.95 23.38
N HIS A 4 21.19 -0.90 22.61
CA HIS A 4 20.65 0.45 22.89
C HIS A 4 19.59 0.95 21.89
N LYS A 5 19.41 0.30 20.73
CA LYS A 5 18.43 0.76 19.74
C LYS A 5 17.05 0.23 20.12
N SER A 6 16.11 1.14 20.39
CA SER A 6 14.75 0.78 20.86
C SER A 6 13.81 0.33 19.74
N PHE A 7 14.02 0.79 18.51
CA PHE A 7 13.22 0.41 17.35
C PHE A 7 13.98 0.61 16.03
N GLU A 8 13.50 -0.04 14.98
CA GLU A 8 13.91 0.16 13.58
C GLU A 8 12.68 0.31 12.70
N ALA A 9 12.70 1.27 11.77
CA ALA A 9 11.62 1.46 10.81
C ALA A 9 12.04 0.90 9.44
N HIS A 10 11.15 0.10 8.84
CA HIS A 10 11.34 -0.46 7.51
C HIS A 10 10.29 0.14 6.56
N ARG A 11 10.74 0.93 5.58
CA ARG A 11 9.89 1.43 4.50
C ARG A 11 9.59 0.31 3.52
N VAL A 12 8.31 0.07 3.26
CA VAL A 12 7.79 -0.96 2.35
C VAL A 12 7.04 -0.29 1.22
N TYR A 13 7.24 -0.77 -0.01
CA TYR A 13 6.50 -0.35 -1.20
C TYR A 13 5.62 -1.50 -1.68
N GLY A 14 4.40 -1.20 -2.11
CA GLY A 14 3.46 -2.17 -2.65
C GLY A 14 2.85 -1.69 -3.97
N PHE A 15 2.66 -2.63 -4.90
CA PHE A 15 2.06 -2.40 -6.20
C PHE A 15 0.67 -3.01 -6.26
N ALA A 16 -0.36 -2.20 -6.48
CA ALA A 16 -1.71 -2.69 -6.69
C ALA A 16 -1.73 -3.56 -7.98
N VAL A 17 -1.91 -4.87 -7.83
CA VAL A 17 -2.04 -5.80 -8.96
C VAL A 17 -3.45 -5.70 -9.53
N ASP A 18 -4.42 -5.64 -8.63
CA ASP A 18 -5.83 -5.38 -8.90
C ASP A 18 -6.26 -4.07 -8.24
N PRO A 19 -7.44 -3.52 -8.61
CA PRO A 19 -8.02 -2.40 -7.88
C PRO A 19 -8.23 -2.74 -6.40
N ILE A 20 -8.01 -1.77 -5.51
CA ILE A 20 -8.08 -1.98 -4.06
C ILE A 20 -9.24 -1.18 -3.48
N HIS A 21 -10.18 -1.88 -2.82
CA HIS A 21 -11.29 -1.28 -2.10
C HIS A 21 -11.11 -1.43 -0.59
N VAL A 22 -10.67 -0.38 0.09
CA VAL A 22 -10.68 -0.33 1.57
C VAL A 22 -11.80 0.60 2.00
N GLY A 23 -12.96 0.03 2.30
CA GLY A 23 -14.19 0.77 2.58
C GLY A 23 -14.15 1.53 3.92
N THR A 24 -14.96 2.58 4.02
CA THR A 24 -15.11 3.40 5.25
C THR A 24 -16.09 2.83 6.27
N GLY A 25 -16.69 1.66 6.01
CA GLY A 25 -17.58 0.96 6.94
C GLY A 25 -19.05 1.38 6.88
N GLY A 26 -19.47 2.15 5.87
CA GLY A 26 -20.88 2.49 5.66
C GLY A 26 -21.14 3.21 4.35
N ALA A 27 -22.38 3.15 3.87
CA ALA A 27 -22.82 3.90 2.70
C ALA A 27 -22.86 5.39 3.02
N ARG A 28 -22.31 6.22 2.13
CA ARG A 28 -22.41 7.68 2.25
C ARG A 28 -23.36 8.20 1.18
N LEU A 29 -24.24 9.12 1.57
CA LEU A 29 -24.97 9.94 0.60
C LEU A 29 -23.95 10.76 -0.21
N GLY A 30 -23.85 10.47 -1.51
CA GLY A 30 -22.85 11.08 -2.39
C GLY A 30 -22.85 10.46 -3.77
N ARG A 31 -21.81 10.76 -4.56
CA ARG A 31 -21.63 10.24 -5.92
C ARG A 31 -21.50 8.71 -5.97
N VAL A 32 -21.02 8.11 -4.87
CA VAL A 32 -20.78 6.67 -4.76
C VAL A 32 -21.26 6.21 -3.38
N ASP A 33 -21.96 5.08 -3.33
CA ASP A 33 -22.48 4.50 -2.09
C ASP A 33 -21.32 4.07 -1.17
N ASN A 34 -20.42 3.22 -1.68
CA ASN A 34 -19.31 2.66 -0.92
C ASN A 34 -17.98 3.35 -1.27
N THR A 35 -17.64 4.39 -0.50
CA THR A 35 -16.37 5.13 -0.64
C THR A 35 -15.19 4.39 0.00
N ILE A 36 -13.98 4.71 -0.47
CA ILE A 36 -12.72 4.25 0.14
C ILE A 36 -12.19 5.20 1.21
N VAL A 37 -11.34 4.69 2.11
CA VAL A 37 -10.68 5.48 3.15
C VAL A 37 -9.71 6.50 2.53
N ARG A 38 -9.69 7.70 3.10
CA ARG A 38 -8.84 8.83 2.68
C ARG A 38 -8.12 9.42 3.86
N ASP A 39 -6.98 10.02 3.58
CA ASP A 39 -6.38 10.94 4.52
C ASP A 39 -7.30 12.15 4.76
N PRO A 40 -7.58 12.53 6.01
CA PRO A 40 -8.51 13.62 6.30
C PRO A 40 -8.00 14.98 5.82
N VAL A 41 -6.69 15.19 5.75
CA VAL A 41 -6.08 16.47 5.36
C VAL A 41 -5.91 16.51 3.84
N THR A 42 -5.20 15.54 3.27
CA THR A 42 -4.87 15.58 1.83
C THR A 42 -5.99 15.09 0.94
N ARG A 43 -6.99 14.37 1.50
CA ARG A 43 -8.09 13.71 0.75
C ARG A 43 -7.61 12.65 -0.24
N VAL A 44 -6.33 12.31 -0.25
CA VAL A 44 -5.77 11.21 -1.06
C VAL A 44 -6.20 9.89 -0.41
N PRO A 45 -6.62 8.87 -1.18
CA PRO A 45 -6.95 7.56 -0.63
C PRO A 45 -5.73 6.94 0.06
N LYS A 46 -5.99 6.19 1.13
CA LYS A 46 -4.95 5.49 1.89
C LYS A 46 -5.45 4.14 2.38
N ILE A 47 -4.53 3.24 2.71
CA ILE A 47 -4.85 2.02 3.44
C ILE A 47 -4.48 2.25 4.91
N PRO A 48 -5.43 2.18 5.87
CA PRO A 48 -5.11 2.36 7.28
C PRO A 48 -4.08 1.34 7.77
N GLY A 49 -3.17 1.78 8.64
CA GLY A 49 -2.20 0.92 9.31
C GLY A 49 -2.86 -0.19 10.12
N SER A 50 -4.07 0.04 10.64
CA SER A 50 -4.90 -0.98 11.29
C SER A 50 -5.39 -2.06 10.32
N SER A 51 -5.77 -1.68 9.09
CA SER A 51 -6.14 -2.63 8.04
C SER A 51 -4.95 -3.47 7.60
N LEU A 52 -3.77 -2.85 7.42
CA LEU A 52 -2.52 -3.56 7.15
C LEU A 52 -2.19 -4.51 8.29
N ALA A 53 -2.17 -4.04 9.54
CA ALA A 53 -1.84 -4.86 10.71
C ALA A 53 -2.76 -6.08 10.85
N GLY A 54 -4.07 -5.93 10.61
CA GLY A 54 -5.04 -7.03 10.68
C GLY A 54 -4.83 -8.07 9.57
N VAL A 55 -4.59 -7.63 8.34
CA VAL A 55 -4.31 -8.53 7.20
C VAL A 55 -2.97 -9.24 7.38
N TYR A 56 -1.92 -8.49 7.73
CA TYR A 56 -0.61 -9.06 8.03
C TYR A 56 -0.71 -10.10 9.15
N ARG A 57 -1.39 -9.79 10.25
CA ARG A 57 -1.61 -10.72 11.36
C ARG A 57 -2.22 -12.03 10.88
N THR A 58 -3.27 -11.93 10.09
CA THR A 58 -3.99 -13.09 9.55
C THR A 58 -3.09 -13.93 8.66
N TYR A 59 -2.37 -13.29 7.74
CA TYR A 59 -1.51 -13.98 6.77
C TYR A 59 -0.29 -14.62 7.42
N VAL A 60 0.35 -13.94 8.38
CA VAL A 60 1.45 -14.54 9.16
C VAL A 60 0.92 -15.73 9.96
N ALA A 61 -0.29 -15.66 10.54
CA ALA A 61 -0.88 -16.78 11.23
C ALA A 61 -1.17 -17.98 10.30
N MET A 62 -1.65 -17.74 9.08
CA MET A 62 -1.86 -18.80 8.07
C MET A 62 -0.54 -19.46 7.63
N GLN A 63 0.56 -18.72 7.69
CA GLN A 63 1.90 -19.23 7.38
C GLN A 63 2.67 -19.75 8.61
N THR A 64 2.05 -19.81 9.78
CA THR A 64 2.69 -20.30 11.01
C THR A 64 1.92 -21.49 11.56
N ASP A 65 2.58 -22.64 11.63
CA ASP A 65 1.99 -23.89 12.07
C ASP A 65 1.23 -23.77 13.40
N GLY A 66 -0.02 -24.23 13.39
CA GLY A 66 -0.90 -24.26 14.56
C GLY A 66 -1.29 -22.88 15.11
N LYS A 67 -1.12 -21.79 14.34
CA LYS A 67 -1.49 -20.43 14.79
C LYS A 67 -2.78 -19.88 14.16
N TYR A 68 -3.19 -20.38 13.01
CA TYR A 68 -4.48 -20.05 12.39
C TYR A 68 -5.57 -21.05 12.82
N PRO A 69 -6.83 -20.63 13.11
CA PRO A 69 -7.34 -19.26 13.07
C PRO A 69 -7.15 -18.47 14.37
N ASP A 70 -6.70 -19.13 15.44
CA ASP A 70 -6.71 -18.55 16.79
C ASP A 70 -5.90 -17.26 16.85
N CYS A 71 -4.57 -17.33 16.70
CA CYS A 71 -3.68 -16.18 16.86
C CYS A 71 -3.90 -15.09 15.79
N ALA A 72 -4.65 -15.37 14.72
CA ALA A 72 -5.15 -14.39 13.77
C ALA A 72 -6.20 -13.44 14.38
N GLY A 73 -6.77 -13.77 15.55
CA GLY A 73 -7.81 -13.02 16.24
C GLY A 73 -9.23 -13.54 16.03
N GLN A 74 -9.39 -14.77 15.51
CA GLN A 74 -10.70 -15.37 15.18
C GLN A 74 -11.14 -16.48 16.16
N GLY A 75 -10.33 -16.80 17.17
CA GLY A 75 -10.67 -17.79 18.21
C GLY A 75 -10.08 -17.45 19.59
N GLY A 76 -8.84 -16.93 19.63
CA GLY A 76 -8.17 -16.50 20.86
C GLY A 76 -6.70 -16.16 20.65
N HIS A 77 -5.92 -16.04 21.73
CA HIS A 77 -4.49 -15.79 21.61
C HIS A 77 -3.72 -16.73 22.54
N CYS A 78 -2.76 -17.50 22.01
CA CYS A 78 -1.95 -18.35 22.87
C CYS A 78 -1.14 -17.49 23.86
N GLY A 79 -0.68 -16.31 23.43
CA GLY A 79 0.04 -15.34 24.26
C GLY A 79 1.40 -15.86 24.74
N GLN A 80 1.97 -16.82 24.04
CA GLN A 80 3.26 -17.40 24.38
C GLN A 80 4.42 -16.51 23.87
N PRO A 81 5.53 -16.42 24.61
CA PRO A 81 6.68 -15.56 24.26
C PRO A 81 7.41 -16.00 22.99
N ASP A 82 7.20 -17.25 22.55
CA ASP A 82 7.77 -17.85 21.34
C ASP A 82 6.82 -17.76 20.13
N CYS A 83 5.62 -17.21 20.29
CA CYS A 83 4.65 -17.12 19.20
C CYS A 83 4.89 -15.86 18.34
N PRO A 84 5.36 -15.99 17.08
CA PRO A 84 5.67 -14.84 16.23
C PRO A 84 4.46 -13.96 15.94
N VAL A 85 3.28 -14.56 15.79
CA VAL A 85 2.02 -13.81 15.57
C VAL A 85 1.67 -12.96 16.79
N CYS A 86 1.62 -13.56 17.99
CA CYS A 86 1.24 -12.83 19.20
C CYS A 86 2.29 -11.77 19.58
N MET A 87 3.58 -12.03 19.35
CA MET A 87 4.65 -11.08 19.67
C MET A 87 4.71 -9.93 18.65
N CYS A 88 4.53 -10.18 17.36
CA CYS A 88 4.54 -9.11 16.35
C CYS A 88 3.29 -8.23 16.45
N PHE A 89 2.10 -8.82 16.56
CA PHE A 89 0.82 -8.11 16.44
C PHE A 89 0.11 -7.84 17.77
N GLY A 90 0.66 -8.33 18.88
CA GLY A 90 0.08 -8.16 20.20
C GLY A 90 -1.15 -9.01 20.46
N PHE A 91 -1.67 -8.93 21.67
CA PHE A 91 -2.90 -9.62 22.07
C PHE A 91 -3.53 -8.96 23.30
N ALA A 92 -4.83 -9.15 23.48
CA ALA A 92 -5.55 -8.82 24.71
C ALA A 92 -6.27 -10.09 25.21
N LYS A 93 -6.16 -10.39 26.51
CA LYS A 93 -6.94 -11.45 27.17
C LYS A 93 -7.86 -10.82 28.22
N SER A 94 -9.05 -11.41 28.41
CA SER A 94 -10.00 -11.00 29.45
C SER A 94 -9.41 -11.14 30.87
N THR A 95 -8.51 -12.10 31.05
CA THR A 95 -7.77 -12.36 32.29
C THR A 95 -6.30 -12.64 31.97
N GLY A 96 -5.37 -12.08 32.77
CA GLY A 96 -3.92 -12.28 32.56
C GLY A 96 -3.23 -11.22 31.70
N GLY A 97 -3.88 -10.07 31.46
CA GLY A 97 -3.29 -8.90 30.82
C GLY A 97 -3.24 -8.97 29.29
N GLY A 98 -2.41 -8.11 28.70
CA GLY A 98 -2.20 -8.02 27.26
C GLY A 98 -0.77 -7.68 26.92
N PHE A 99 -0.45 -7.74 25.64
CA PHE A 99 0.86 -7.39 25.12
C PHE A 99 0.70 -6.48 23.91
N ALA A 100 1.39 -5.34 23.93
CA ALA A 100 1.49 -4.47 22.76
C ALA A 100 2.47 -5.10 21.76
N GLY A 101 2.02 -5.32 20.53
CA GLY A 101 2.85 -5.94 19.49
C GLY A 101 4.16 -5.19 19.24
N LEU A 102 5.16 -5.94 18.81
CA LEU A 102 6.49 -5.43 18.45
C LEU A 102 6.50 -4.73 17.09
N ALA A 103 5.53 -4.98 16.22
CA ALA A 103 5.40 -4.34 14.91
C ALA A 103 4.29 -3.28 14.91
N GLY A 104 4.65 -2.03 14.63
CA GLY A 104 3.72 -0.93 14.37
C GLY A 104 3.65 -0.63 12.88
N PHE A 105 2.44 -0.39 12.36
CA PHE A 105 2.20 -0.10 10.95
C PHE A 105 1.75 1.34 10.78
N SER A 106 2.39 2.09 9.89
CA SER A 106 1.83 3.36 9.40
C SER A 106 0.69 3.10 8.43
N ASP A 107 -0.08 4.13 8.12
CA ASP A 107 -0.96 4.09 6.96
C ASP A 107 -0.13 3.93 5.68
N ALA A 108 -0.65 3.22 4.68
CA ALA A 108 -0.07 3.22 3.34
C ALA A 108 -0.60 4.38 2.52
N HIS A 109 0.31 5.23 2.08
CA HIS A 109 0.03 6.41 1.26
C HIS A 109 0.39 6.15 -0.20
N VAL A 110 -0.32 6.83 -1.10
CA VAL A 110 -0.04 6.77 -2.53
C VAL A 110 1.25 7.53 -2.83
N VAL A 111 2.22 6.84 -3.42
CA VAL A 111 3.47 7.43 -3.93
C VAL A 111 3.31 7.80 -5.40
N PHE A 112 2.86 6.83 -6.20
CA PHE A 112 2.60 6.99 -7.63
C PHE A 112 1.20 6.53 -7.98
N PHE A 113 0.43 7.38 -8.65
CA PHE A 113 -0.94 7.09 -9.04
C PHE A 113 -1.07 7.03 -10.57
N PRO A 114 -1.58 5.92 -11.16
CA PRO A 114 -1.71 5.79 -12.61
C PRO A 114 -2.87 6.64 -13.11
N VAL A 115 -2.63 7.36 -14.20
CA VAL A 115 -3.61 8.22 -14.86
C VAL A 115 -3.56 7.95 -16.37
N PRO A 116 -4.71 7.74 -17.03
CA PRO A 116 -4.75 7.64 -18.48
C PRO A 116 -4.42 8.99 -19.12
N THR A 117 -3.50 8.98 -20.09
CA THR A 117 -3.11 10.17 -20.87
C THR A 117 -3.10 9.86 -22.36
N ARG A 118 -3.04 10.89 -23.20
CA ARG A 118 -2.88 10.78 -24.66
C ARG A 118 -1.54 10.14 -25.07
N LYS A 119 -0.56 10.07 -24.18
CA LYS A 119 0.74 9.41 -24.38
C LYS A 119 0.80 8.01 -23.76
N GLY A 120 -0.35 7.42 -23.44
CA GLY A 120 -0.45 6.20 -22.65
C GLY A 120 -0.50 6.45 -21.14
N PRO A 121 -0.48 5.40 -20.30
CA PRO A 121 -0.53 5.55 -18.85
C PRO A 121 0.67 6.33 -18.32
N ARG A 122 0.42 7.29 -17.43
CA ARG A 122 1.45 8.02 -16.69
C ARG A 122 1.19 7.91 -15.21
N TRP A 123 2.25 8.00 -14.41
CA TRP A 123 2.15 7.92 -12.95
C TRP A 123 2.35 9.30 -12.35
N ILE A 124 1.31 9.86 -11.75
CA ILE A 124 1.43 11.15 -11.09
C ILE A 124 2.07 10.96 -9.71
N ALA A 125 2.92 11.91 -9.33
CA ALA A 125 3.48 12.07 -8.00
C ALA A 125 3.50 13.56 -7.63
N SER A 126 3.79 13.85 -6.37
CA SER A 126 3.97 15.19 -5.85
C SER A 126 5.19 15.28 -4.94
N PRO A 127 5.67 16.49 -4.60
CA PRO A 127 6.70 16.68 -3.60
C PRO A 127 6.45 15.89 -2.31
N SER A 128 5.24 15.98 -1.74
CA SER A 128 4.93 15.27 -0.50
C SER A 128 4.77 13.76 -0.70
N SER A 129 4.30 13.28 -1.86
CA SER A 129 4.20 11.83 -2.11
C SER A 129 5.57 11.14 -2.25
N LEU A 130 6.63 11.93 -2.50
CA LEU A 130 8.02 11.50 -2.56
C LEU A 130 8.81 11.75 -1.26
N ASP A 131 8.15 12.15 -0.17
CA ASP A 131 8.79 12.58 1.08
C ASP A 131 9.76 13.77 0.88
N LYS A 132 9.45 14.66 -0.05
CA LYS A 132 10.24 15.86 -0.38
C LYS A 132 9.34 17.11 -0.44
N PRO A 133 8.61 17.46 0.63
CA PRO A 133 7.64 18.58 0.62
C PRO A 133 8.27 19.94 0.27
N GLU A 134 9.56 20.12 0.52
CA GLU A 134 10.31 21.35 0.24
C GLU A 134 10.88 21.41 -1.19
N MET A 135 10.49 20.48 -2.07
CA MET A 135 10.99 20.42 -3.45
C MET A 135 10.63 21.69 -4.22
N ALA A 136 11.65 22.45 -4.62
CA ALA A 136 11.50 23.61 -5.48
C ALA A 136 11.27 23.24 -6.95
N GLY A 137 10.73 24.19 -7.72
CA GLY A 137 10.61 24.08 -9.18
C GLY A 137 9.39 23.31 -9.68
N VAL A 138 8.42 23.01 -8.81
CA VAL A 138 7.13 22.41 -9.21
C VAL A 138 6.06 23.50 -9.23
N GLY A 139 5.69 23.96 -10.43
CA GLY A 139 4.64 24.97 -10.63
C GLY A 139 3.21 24.42 -10.51
N ASP A 140 2.29 25.23 -9.97
CA ASP A 140 0.89 24.90 -9.70
C ASP A 140 0.00 24.68 -10.94
N ASP A 141 0.52 24.97 -12.13
CA ASP A 141 -0.20 24.97 -13.41
C ASP A 141 0.49 24.11 -14.48
N LYS A 142 1.43 23.24 -14.10
CA LYS A 142 2.24 22.46 -15.06
C LYS A 142 2.34 20.99 -14.70
N ALA A 143 2.45 20.17 -15.75
CA ALA A 143 2.84 18.77 -15.65
C ALA A 143 4.34 18.63 -15.94
N HIS A 144 5.14 18.23 -14.95
CA HIS A 144 6.59 18.15 -15.09
C HIS A 144 7.01 16.72 -15.47
N THR A 145 7.63 16.54 -16.63
CA THR A 145 7.97 15.24 -17.23
C THR A 145 9.45 15.13 -17.56
N ALA A 146 9.97 13.90 -17.65
CA ALA A 146 11.37 13.64 -17.97
C ALA A 146 11.66 13.50 -19.47
N ASP A 147 10.69 13.04 -20.25
CA ASP A 147 10.86 12.57 -21.64
C ASP A 147 10.43 13.58 -22.72
N ASP A 148 9.52 14.50 -22.41
CA ASP A 148 9.03 15.50 -23.39
C ASP A 148 8.63 16.81 -22.71
N ALA A 149 9.65 17.56 -22.26
CA ALA A 149 9.47 18.84 -21.60
C ALA A 149 8.87 19.88 -22.56
N GLY A 150 7.64 20.33 -22.26
CA GLY A 150 6.98 21.44 -22.95
C GLY A 150 5.70 21.06 -23.69
N ALA A 151 5.54 19.81 -24.10
CA ALA A 151 4.29 19.35 -24.72
C ALA A 151 3.15 19.28 -23.68
N PRO A 152 1.97 19.87 -23.93
CA PRO A 152 0.82 19.73 -23.04
C PRO A 152 0.43 18.27 -22.82
N LEU A 153 0.07 17.92 -21.58
CA LEU A 153 -0.29 16.57 -21.18
C LEU A 153 -1.63 16.59 -20.44
N ASN A 154 -2.53 15.68 -20.82
CA ASN A 154 -3.77 15.49 -20.08
C ASN A 154 -3.55 14.50 -18.92
N LEU A 155 -4.08 14.84 -17.75
CA LEU A 155 -4.11 14.01 -16.56
C LEU A 155 -5.59 13.74 -16.22
N GLY A 156 -6.19 12.78 -16.92
CA GLY A 156 -7.63 12.60 -16.97
C GLY A 156 -8.28 13.73 -17.77
N TRP A 157 -9.22 14.45 -17.15
CA TRP A 157 -9.96 15.58 -17.75
C TRP A 157 -9.16 16.89 -17.76
N LEU A 158 -8.09 16.99 -16.96
CA LEU A 158 -7.29 18.21 -16.80
C LEU A 158 -6.15 18.23 -17.84
N LEU A 159 -6.09 19.27 -18.68
CA LEU A 159 -4.96 19.50 -19.59
C LEU A 159 -4.00 20.53 -18.99
N LEU A 160 -2.74 20.15 -18.79
CA LEU A 160 -1.70 21.04 -18.27
C LEU A 160 -0.61 21.29 -19.31
N PRO A 161 -0.07 22.51 -19.41
CA PRO A 161 1.20 22.76 -20.07
C PRO A 161 2.30 21.84 -19.53
N GLY A 162 3.16 21.35 -20.44
CA GLY A 162 4.32 20.54 -20.07
C GLY A 162 5.46 21.38 -19.52
N ALA A 163 6.26 20.82 -18.63
CA ALA A 163 7.48 21.40 -18.10
C ALA A 163 8.56 20.34 -17.89
N SER A 164 9.81 20.77 -17.81
CA SER A 164 10.91 19.88 -17.45
C SER A 164 10.81 19.48 -15.98
N MET A 165 11.00 18.19 -15.69
CA MET A 165 11.06 17.66 -14.33
C MET A 165 12.26 18.23 -13.54
N PRO A 166 12.04 18.74 -12.31
CA PRO A 166 13.13 19.18 -11.44
C PRO A 166 14.13 18.05 -11.16
N GLU A 167 15.41 18.40 -11.06
CA GLU A 167 16.48 17.41 -10.86
C GLU A 167 16.31 16.64 -9.53
N ALA A 168 15.89 17.33 -8.47
CA ALA A 168 15.58 16.70 -7.18
C ALA A 168 14.47 15.63 -7.30
N ALA A 169 13.48 15.84 -8.18
CA ALA A 169 12.44 14.86 -8.43
C ALA A 169 12.98 13.64 -9.17
N LYS A 170 13.80 13.85 -10.22
CA LYS A 170 14.44 12.75 -10.95
C LYS A 170 15.28 11.88 -10.02
N GLN A 171 16.09 12.51 -9.15
CA GLN A 171 16.89 11.82 -8.16
C GLN A 171 16.03 11.01 -7.18
N ALA A 172 14.95 11.61 -6.66
CA ALA A 172 14.02 10.92 -5.75
C ALA A 172 13.34 9.71 -6.43
N ILE A 173 12.85 9.85 -7.66
CA ILE A 173 12.23 8.77 -8.43
C ILE A 173 13.25 7.66 -8.72
N ASN A 174 14.47 8.02 -9.13
CA ASN A 174 15.51 7.06 -9.47
C ASN A 174 16.00 6.27 -8.26
N ALA A 175 15.98 6.87 -7.06
CA ALA A 175 16.33 6.20 -5.81
C ALA A 175 15.33 5.09 -5.40
N LEU A 176 14.11 5.08 -5.97
CA LEU A 176 13.12 4.04 -5.74
C LEU A 176 13.40 2.80 -6.63
N THR A 177 14.55 2.15 -6.44
CA THR A 177 14.98 1.02 -7.28
C THR A 177 14.00 -0.15 -7.28
N CYS A 178 13.27 -0.34 -6.18
CA CYS A 178 12.23 -1.36 -6.07
C CYS A 178 11.00 -1.10 -6.97
N VAL A 179 10.84 0.12 -7.51
CA VAL A 179 9.80 0.48 -8.47
C VAL A 179 10.26 0.13 -9.89
N PRO A 180 9.45 -0.64 -10.66
CA PRO A 180 9.79 -1.00 -12.03
C PRO A 180 10.18 0.22 -12.88
N GLN A 181 11.23 0.05 -13.69
CA GLN A 181 11.80 1.14 -14.49
C GLN A 181 10.78 1.81 -15.42
N HIS A 182 9.87 1.04 -16.03
CA HIS A 182 8.82 1.59 -16.88
C HIS A 182 7.88 2.56 -16.15
N ILE A 183 7.62 2.33 -14.85
CA ILE A 183 6.85 3.26 -14.01
C ILE A 183 7.68 4.50 -13.75
N ARG A 184 8.94 4.34 -13.30
CA ARG A 184 9.85 5.46 -13.00
C ARG A 184 10.04 6.39 -14.19
N ASN A 185 10.20 5.84 -15.40
CA ASN A 185 10.36 6.60 -16.64
C ASN A 185 9.08 7.34 -17.08
N SER A 186 7.92 6.96 -16.53
CA SER A 186 6.60 7.49 -16.91
C SER A 186 5.99 8.39 -15.84
N VAL A 187 6.79 8.81 -14.84
CA VAL A 187 6.32 9.67 -13.75
C VAL A 187 6.11 11.11 -14.25
N VAL A 188 5.04 11.73 -13.75
CA VAL A 188 4.70 13.14 -13.94
C VAL A 188 4.64 13.79 -12.56
N ILE A 189 5.35 14.89 -12.37
CA ILE A 189 5.33 15.64 -11.11
C ILE A 189 4.40 16.84 -11.23
N VAL A 190 3.49 16.95 -10.28
CA VAL A 190 2.56 18.08 -10.09
C VAL A 190 2.63 18.56 -8.64
N THR A 191 2.04 19.70 -8.33
CA THR A 191 1.99 20.17 -6.93
C THR A 191 1.06 19.30 -6.08
N ASP A 192 1.26 19.32 -4.75
CA ASP A 192 0.44 18.55 -3.81
C ASP A 192 -1.07 18.88 -3.93
N LYS A 193 -1.38 20.14 -4.24
CA LYS A 193 -2.75 20.61 -4.52
C LYS A 193 -3.34 19.87 -5.74
N LEU A 194 -2.65 19.93 -6.88
CA LEU A 194 -3.12 19.26 -8.10
C LEU A 194 -3.15 17.75 -7.93
N PHE A 195 -2.18 17.17 -7.25
CA PHE A 195 -2.09 15.73 -7.00
C PHE A 195 -3.36 15.20 -6.36
N SER A 196 -3.83 15.81 -5.28
CA SER A 196 -5.08 15.39 -4.63
C SER A 196 -6.28 15.45 -5.57
N HIS A 197 -6.43 16.54 -6.34
CA HIS A 197 -7.54 16.68 -7.28
C HIS A 197 -7.49 15.65 -8.41
N ILE A 198 -6.31 15.40 -8.98
CA ILE A 198 -6.13 14.44 -10.07
C ILE A 198 -6.38 13.03 -9.55
N VAL A 199 -5.82 12.65 -8.39
CA VAL A 199 -6.07 11.33 -7.79
C VAL A 199 -7.56 11.11 -7.58
N ASN A 200 -8.26 12.04 -6.91
CA ASN A 200 -9.68 11.89 -6.63
C ASN A 200 -10.55 11.86 -7.89
N SER A 201 -10.13 12.53 -8.97
CA SER A 201 -10.86 12.54 -10.25
C SER A 201 -10.67 11.27 -11.08
N ASN A 202 -9.63 10.49 -10.81
CA ASN A 202 -9.22 9.33 -11.61
C ASN A 202 -9.33 8.01 -10.84
N LEU A 203 -10.06 7.98 -9.73
CA LEU A 203 -10.39 6.73 -9.04
C LEU A 203 -11.34 5.90 -9.87
N GLU A 204 -11.19 4.58 -9.71
CA GLU A 204 -12.11 3.66 -10.32
C GLU A 204 -13.45 3.69 -9.57
N VAL A 205 -14.53 3.78 -10.33
CA VAL A 205 -15.90 3.69 -9.82
C VAL A 205 -16.60 2.61 -10.62
N ARG A 206 -17.10 1.60 -9.92
CA ARG A 206 -17.88 0.53 -10.54
C ARG A 206 -19.29 0.52 -9.99
N THR A 207 -20.21 0.12 -10.86
CA THR A 207 -21.59 -0.20 -10.50
C THR A 207 -21.73 -1.71 -10.44
N SER A 208 -22.39 -2.21 -9.39
CA SER A 208 -22.71 -3.62 -9.18
C SER A 208 -24.21 -3.75 -8.95
N VAL A 209 -24.75 -4.89 -9.34
CA VAL A 209 -26.16 -5.24 -9.18
C VAL A 209 -26.27 -6.74 -8.86
N SER A 210 -27.31 -7.12 -8.12
CA SER A 210 -27.71 -8.53 -8.02
C SER A 210 -28.68 -8.86 -9.16
N ILE A 211 -28.52 -10.03 -9.77
CA ILE A 211 -29.36 -10.47 -10.89
C ILE A 211 -30.27 -11.60 -10.39
N ASP A 212 -31.57 -11.48 -10.65
CA ASP A 212 -32.52 -12.55 -10.43
C ASP A 212 -32.24 -13.68 -11.45
N PRO A 213 -31.87 -14.89 -11.00
CA PRO A 213 -31.52 -15.99 -11.90
C PRO A 213 -32.69 -16.51 -12.72
N ALA A 214 -33.94 -16.29 -12.29
CA ALA A 214 -35.13 -16.76 -13.01
C ALA A 214 -35.48 -15.85 -14.19
N THR A 215 -35.29 -14.54 -14.04
CA THR A 215 -35.67 -13.53 -15.05
C THR A 215 -34.49 -12.96 -15.82
N GLY A 216 -33.27 -13.05 -15.28
CA GLY A 216 -32.08 -12.39 -15.80
C GLY A 216 -32.07 -10.87 -15.60
N ALA A 217 -33.07 -10.32 -14.91
CA ALA A 217 -33.18 -8.89 -14.62
C ALA A 217 -32.44 -8.51 -13.33
N ALA A 218 -32.17 -7.22 -13.16
CA ALA A 218 -31.67 -6.69 -11.90
C ALA A 218 -32.71 -6.84 -10.78
N GLU A 219 -32.29 -7.29 -9.61
CA GLU A 219 -33.12 -7.28 -8.41
C GLU A 219 -33.34 -5.84 -7.92
N ASP A 220 -34.59 -5.53 -7.57
CA ASP A 220 -34.96 -4.21 -7.06
C ASP A 220 -34.18 -3.88 -5.77
N GLY A 221 -33.57 -2.69 -5.74
CA GLY A 221 -32.79 -2.21 -4.59
C GLY A 221 -31.39 -2.81 -4.45
N ALA A 222 -30.95 -3.69 -5.36
CA ALA A 222 -29.62 -4.31 -5.30
C ALA A 222 -28.54 -3.58 -6.11
N LEU A 223 -28.87 -2.46 -6.73
CA LEU A 223 -27.92 -1.61 -7.45
C LEU A 223 -27.10 -0.78 -6.45
N PHE A 224 -25.78 -0.88 -6.51
CA PHE A 224 -24.88 -0.04 -5.72
C PHE A 224 -23.58 0.26 -6.46
N THR A 225 -22.93 1.33 -6.05
CA THR A 225 -21.65 1.80 -6.59
C THR A 225 -20.55 1.74 -5.53
N TYR A 226 -19.31 1.58 -5.96
CA TYR A 226 -18.17 1.60 -5.07
C TYR A 226 -16.92 2.18 -5.73
N GLU A 227 -16.07 2.83 -4.92
CA GLU A 227 -14.77 3.37 -5.34
C GLU A 227 -13.67 2.33 -5.15
N ALA A 228 -12.62 2.38 -5.96
CA ALA A 228 -11.39 1.62 -5.75
C ALA A 228 -10.15 2.43 -6.14
N ILE A 229 -9.05 2.18 -5.45
CA ILE A 229 -7.71 2.61 -5.89
C ILE A 229 -7.37 1.76 -7.13
N PRO A 230 -7.04 2.36 -8.29
CA PRO A 230 -6.77 1.61 -9.51
C PRO A 230 -5.58 0.65 -9.40
N ARG A 231 -5.58 -0.39 -10.24
CA ARG A 231 -4.38 -1.21 -10.46
C ARG A 231 -3.21 -0.35 -10.95
N GLY A 232 -2.00 -0.73 -10.57
CA GLY A 232 -0.76 -0.02 -10.92
C GLY A 232 -0.41 1.13 -9.97
N THR A 233 -1.27 1.48 -9.00
CA THR A 233 -0.91 2.41 -7.92
C THR A 233 0.25 1.85 -7.10
N VAL A 234 1.24 2.70 -6.84
CA VAL A 234 2.35 2.43 -5.92
C VAL A 234 2.01 3.05 -4.58
N LEU A 235 2.01 2.22 -3.54
CA LEU A 235 1.73 2.59 -2.15
C LEU A 235 3.00 2.41 -1.32
N ALA A 236 3.16 3.21 -0.28
CA ALA A 236 4.26 3.10 0.68
C ALA A 236 3.77 3.21 2.12
N TRP A 237 4.31 2.36 3.00
CA TRP A 237 4.07 2.37 4.44
C TRP A 237 5.34 1.96 5.20
N ASP A 238 5.39 2.26 6.49
CA ASP A 238 6.47 1.86 7.38
C ASP A 238 6.01 0.77 8.34
N ILE A 239 6.89 -0.22 8.56
CA ILE A 239 6.78 -1.19 9.65
C ILE A 239 7.85 -0.84 10.69
N THR A 240 7.41 -0.26 11.81
CA THR A 240 8.27 0.04 12.97
C THR A 240 8.39 -1.19 13.86
N CYS A 241 9.58 -1.79 13.89
CA CYS A 241 9.91 -2.98 14.66
C CYS A 241 10.61 -2.58 15.97
N ARG A 242 9.99 -2.88 17.10
CA ARG A 242 10.52 -2.60 18.44
C ARG A 242 11.49 -3.69 18.87
N ASN A 243 12.49 -3.31 19.67
CA ASN A 243 13.51 -4.26 20.15
C ASN A 243 12.89 -5.28 21.11
N PRO A 244 12.85 -6.59 20.76
CA PRO A 244 12.22 -7.61 21.59
C PRO A 244 12.85 -7.74 22.98
N GLY A 245 14.15 -7.44 23.12
CA GLY A 245 14.87 -7.53 24.39
C GLY A 245 14.45 -6.50 25.45
N HIS A 246 13.57 -5.56 25.11
CA HIS A 246 12.99 -4.60 26.06
C HIS A 246 11.64 -5.07 26.63
N PHE A 247 11.14 -6.23 26.22
CA PHE A 247 9.77 -6.67 26.51
C PHE A 247 9.73 -8.06 27.12
N LYS A 248 8.75 -8.28 28.00
CA LYS A 248 8.47 -9.58 28.63
C LYS A 248 6.99 -9.90 28.57
N VAL A 249 6.67 -11.19 28.49
CA VAL A 249 5.29 -11.70 28.54
C VAL A 249 5.20 -12.72 29.66
N GLY A 250 4.35 -12.45 30.66
CA GLY A 250 4.25 -13.31 31.85
C GLY A 250 5.59 -13.48 32.59
N GLY A 251 6.43 -12.44 32.61
CA GLY A 251 7.77 -12.46 33.23
C GLY A 251 8.86 -13.15 32.39
N LYS A 252 8.51 -13.76 31.26
CA LYS A 252 9.46 -14.43 30.34
C LYS A 252 9.92 -13.47 29.25
N GLU A 253 11.18 -13.57 28.85
CA GLU A 253 11.74 -12.87 27.69
C GLU A 253 11.00 -13.28 26.42
N VAL A 254 10.85 -12.34 25.48
CA VAL A 254 10.34 -12.64 24.14
C VAL A 254 11.37 -13.48 23.38
N SER A 255 10.98 -14.68 22.94
CA SER A 255 11.83 -15.62 22.19
C SER A 255 11.41 -15.81 20.74
N ALA A 256 10.25 -15.26 20.34
CA ALA A 256 9.75 -15.33 18.95
C ALA A 256 10.62 -14.54 17.95
N ALA A 257 11.40 -13.56 18.44
CA ALA A 257 12.33 -12.78 17.65
C ALA A 257 13.54 -12.39 18.50
N THR A 258 14.73 -12.55 17.94
CA THR A 258 16.01 -12.23 18.57
C THR A 258 16.38 -10.75 18.46
N ASP A 259 15.91 -10.08 17.40
CA ASP A 259 16.13 -8.66 17.15
C ASP A 259 15.00 -8.04 16.29
N MET A 260 15.11 -6.74 16.01
CA MET A 260 14.14 -5.98 15.22
C MET A 260 14.09 -6.44 13.75
N THR A 261 15.20 -6.92 13.19
CA THR A 261 15.23 -7.46 11.82
C THR A 261 14.41 -8.74 11.73
N GLN A 262 14.48 -9.59 12.76
CA GLN A 262 13.66 -10.78 12.83
C GLN A 262 12.18 -10.44 13.00
N VAL A 263 11.82 -9.42 13.79
CA VAL A 263 10.43 -8.92 13.86
C VAL A 263 9.93 -8.52 12.45
N PHE A 264 10.72 -7.77 11.69
CA PHE A 264 10.35 -7.42 10.31
C PHE A 264 10.19 -8.66 9.42
N LYS A 265 11.12 -9.61 9.47
CA LYS A 265 11.03 -10.88 8.71
C LYS A 265 9.77 -11.67 9.03
N GLU A 266 9.37 -11.72 10.30
CA GLU A 266 8.13 -12.38 10.72
C GLU A 266 6.90 -11.67 10.14
N THR A 267 6.88 -10.33 10.09
CA THR A 267 5.78 -9.61 9.41
C THR A 267 5.79 -9.79 7.90
N ALA A 268 6.97 -9.86 7.27
CA ALA A 268 7.15 -9.94 5.82
C ALA A 268 6.64 -11.27 5.22
N LYS A 269 6.44 -12.31 6.04
CA LYS A 269 5.74 -13.55 5.67
C LYS A 269 4.37 -13.26 5.02
N ALA A 270 3.67 -12.20 5.45
CA ALA A 270 2.40 -11.80 4.85
C ALA A 270 2.47 -11.39 3.36
N HIS A 271 3.65 -11.00 2.85
CA HIS A 271 3.78 -10.41 1.51
C HIS A 271 3.32 -11.35 0.38
N GLU A 272 3.58 -12.66 0.50
CA GLU A 272 3.15 -13.62 -0.52
C GLU A 272 1.62 -13.75 -0.53
N LEU A 273 0.97 -13.78 0.63
CA LEU A 273 -0.49 -13.86 0.70
C LEU A 273 -1.15 -12.54 0.27
N LEU A 274 -0.52 -11.37 0.49
CA LEU A 274 -1.03 -10.10 -0.06
C LEU A 274 -1.13 -10.12 -1.59
N LYS A 275 -0.19 -10.78 -2.25
CA LYS A 275 -0.18 -10.92 -3.72
C LYS A 275 -1.34 -11.78 -4.23
N HIS A 276 -1.83 -12.76 -3.44
CA HIS A 276 -2.83 -13.73 -3.88
C HIS A 276 -4.22 -13.53 -3.27
N LEU A 277 -4.27 -13.20 -1.98
CA LEU A 277 -5.50 -13.03 -1.20
C LEU A 277 -5.92 -11.56 -1.06
N GLY A 278 -4.97 -10.64 -1.21
CA GLY A 278 -5.23 -9.19 -1.27
C GLY A 278 -5.48 -8.50 0.07
N ILE A 279 -5.96 -7.27 0.01
CA ILE A 279 -6.31 -6.42 1.15
C ILE A 279 -7.59 -5.63 0.85
N GLY A 280 -8.38 -5.37 1.90
CA GLY A 280 -9.65 -4.66 1.79
C GLY A 280 -10.84 -5.59 1.55
N GLY A 281 -11.94 -5.02 1.06
CA GLY A 281 -13.15 -5.74 0.72
C GLY A 281 -13.16 -6.23 -0.74
N MET A 282 -14.20 -6.98 -1.09
CA MET A 282 -14.48 -7.42 -2.47
C MET A 282 -13.41 -8.34 -3.10
N GLY A 283 -12.63 -9.06 -2.29
CA GLY A 283 -11.56 -9.94 -2.78
C GLY A 283 -12.03 -11.01 -3.79
N THR A 284 -13.20 -11.61 -3.56
CA THR A 284 -13.80 -12.60 -4.49
C THR A 284 -14.28 -12.00 -5.81
N ARG A 285 -14.22 -10.67 -5.96
CA ARG A 285 -14.61 -9.91 -7.15
C ARG A 285 -13.40 -9.32 -7.89
N GLY A 286 -12.21 -9.90 -7.69
CA GLY A 286 -10.98 -9.49 -8.36
C GLY A 286 -10.43 -8.16 -7.84
N MET A 287 -10.43 -7.98 -6.51
CA MET A 287 -9.92 -6.78 -5.85
C MET A 287 -8.89 -7.11 -4.78
N GLY A 288 -8.06 -6.12 -4.47
CA GLY A 288 -7.24 -6.10 -3.28
C GLY A 288 -5.85 -6.69 -3.43
N ARG A 289 -5.54 -7.45 -4.49
CA ARG A 289 -4.20 -8.04 -4.66
C ARG A 289 -3.12 -6.95 -4.72
N LEU A 290 -2.16 -7.05 -3.80
CA LEU A 290 -1.09 -6.07 -3.60
C LEU A 290 0.25 -6.82 -3.57
N ARG A 291 1.16 -6.50 -4.49
CA ARG A 291 2.49 -7.14 -4.55
C ARG A 291 3.52 -6.25 -3.86
N VAL A 292 4.22 -6.78 -2.87
CA VAL A 292 5.45 -6.17 -2.33
C VAL A 292 6.63 -6.78 -3.09
N PRO A 293 7.51 -5.97 -3.71
CA PRO A 293 8.65 -6.50 -4.46
C PRO A 293 9.60 -7.22 -3.50
N SER A 294 10.04 -8.40 -3.90
CA SER A 294 11.11 -9.10 -3.18
C SER A 294 12.48 -8.59 -3.65
N ARG A 295 13.54 -8.77 -2.86
CA ARG A 295 14.93 -8.52 -3.32
C ARG A 295 15.32 -9.37 -4.54
N ALA A 296 14.64 -10.49 -4.79
CA ALA A 296 14.87 -11.33 -5.97
C ALA A 296 14.19 -10.77 -7.22
N ASP A 297 13.18 -9.91 -7.08
CA ASP A 297 12.49 -9.28 -8.21
C ASP A 297 13.37 -8.21 -8.91
N GLU A 298 14.49 -7.80 -8.28
CA GLU A 298 15.47 -6.87 -8.87
C GLU A 298 16.33 -7.53 -9.97
N SER A 299 16.45 -8.86 -10.00
CA SER A 299 17.26 -9.58 -11.00
C SER A 299 16.53 -10.00 -12.28
N ASP A 300 15.19 -9.89 -12.32
CA ASP A 300 14.37 -10.26 -13.49
C ASP A 300 14.03 -9.05 -14.40
N SER A 301 14.78 -7.95 -14.26
CA SER A 301 14.74 -6.87 -15.25
C SER A 301 15.48 -7.34 -16.51
N PRO A 302 14.86 -7.37 -17.71
CA PRO A 302 15.44 -7.93 -18.92
C PRO A 302 16.42 -6.97 -19.59
N ASP A 303 17.40 -6.45 -18.85
CA ASP A 303 18.48 -5.59 -19.35
C ASP A 303 19.84 -6.15 -18.92
N ALA A 304 20.14 -7.37 -19.41
CA ALA A 304 21.49 -7.92 -19.43
C ALA A 304 21.64 -8.99 -20.51
N SER A 305 21.21 -8.72 -21.74
CA SER A 305 21.61 -9.52 -22.89
C SER A 305 21.53 -8.72 -24.18
N THR A 306 22.61 -8.01 -24.50
CA THR A 306 23.27 -7.99 -25.83
C THR A 306 24.30 -6.88 -25.86
N GLU A 307 25.56 -7.21 -25.56
CA GLU A 307 26.71 -6.63 -26.24
C GLU A 307 27.88 -7.61 -26.08
N GLY A 308 28.11 -8.42 -27.11
CA GLY A 308 29.12 -9.45 -27.12
C GLY A 308 28.96 -10.38 -28.31
N GLY A 309 29.48 -9.96 -29.47
CA GLY A 309 29.77 -10.89 -30.57
C GLY A 309 29.42 -10.42 -31.98
N LYS A 310 30.19 -9.49 -32.53
CA LYS A 310 31.08 -9.68 -33.69
C LYS A 310 31.59 -8.33 -34.19
#